data_AF-A0A915LZ03-F1
#
_entry.id   AF-A0A915LZ03-F1
#
_cell.length_a   1.000
_cell.length_b   1.000
_cell.length_c   1.000
_cell.angle_alpha   90.00
_cell.angle_beta   90.00
_cell.angle_gamma   90.00
#
_symmetry.space_group_name_H-M   'P 1'
#
loop_
_entity.id
_entity.type
_entity.pdbx_description
1 polymer ?
#
loop_
_entity_poly.entity_id
_entity_poly.type
_entity_poly.pdbx_seq_one_letter_code
_entity_poly.pdbx_strand_id
1 'polypeptide(L)'
;EEFCVAGIQSLLMFVNGEGASTRPPLSLPGQEPPIGICLKEPYLNVLDTAGILFIFSIHDGSLKQSLEFPSDDETNIDGQTFIIPPFSGCFFELIAMTIYSQIEENILHGYLDIAWTMLEEQISVNFENLNELTQLKQLQQKIAIIFLQKGDFPKAINLLVESEANPNILLSLIAKQNKNIFENFEEFELENILKENEIPIENIPVELVKDYLLRIR
;
A
#
# COMPACT_ATOMS: atom_id res chain seq x y z
N GLU A 1 -3.98 -18.86 -28.54
CA GLU A 1 -2.63 -19.02 -27.97
C GLU A 1 -1.75 -17.93 -28.56
N GLU A 2 -1.03 -17.21 -27.70
CA GLU A 2 -0.09 -16.16 -28.09
C GLU A 2 1.27 -16.42 -27.42
N PHE A 3 2.34 -16.02 -28.06
CA PHE A 3 3.72 -16.18 -27.63
C PHE A 3 4.36 -14.79 -27.50
N CYS A 4 5.05 -14.52 -26.38
CA CYS A 4 5.88 -13.33 -26.24
C CYS A 4 7.26 -13.62 -26.82
N VAL A 5 7.71 -12.77 -27.74
CA VAL A 5 8.98 -12.92 -28.45
C VAL A 5 9.80 -11.64 -28.30
N ALA A 6 11.05 -11.81 -27.88
CA ALA A 6 12.04 -10.74 -27.89
C ALA A 6 12.55 -10.51 -29.32
N GLY A 7 12.33 -9.30 -29.82
CA GLY A 7 12.86 -8.79 -31.07
C GLY A 7 14.17 -8.05 -30.89
N ILE A 8 14.60 -7.38 -31.95
CA ILE A 8 15.81 -6.56 -32.00
C ILE A 8 15.56 -5.25 -31.21
N GLN A 9 16.61 -4.68 -30.61
CA GLN A 9 16.56 -3.36 -29.95
C GLN A 9 15.48 -3.26 -28.85
N SER A 10 15.40 -4.28 -28.00
CA SER A 10 14.56 -4.23 -26.80
C SER A 10 13.06 -4.10 -27.08
N LEU A 11 12.66 -4.58 -28.25
CA LEU A 11 11.27 -4.71 -28.65
C LEU A 11 10.75 -6.08 -28.21
N LEU A 12 9.58 -6.10 -27.59
CA LEU A 12 8.84 -7.33 -27.28
C LEU A 12 7.55 -7.33 -28.09
N MET A 13 7.26 -8.45 -28.72
CA MET A 13 6.06 -8.64 -29.52
C MET A 13 5.32 -9.87 -29.07
N PHE A 14 4.00 -9.78 -29.07
CA PHE A 14 3.16 -10.93 -28.85
C PHE A 14 2.59 -11.39 -30.17
N VAL A 15 2.81 -12.65 -30.50
CA VAL A 15 2.44 -13.22 -31.80
C VAL A 15 1.61 -14.47 -31.61
N ASN A 16 0.69 -14.73 -32.52
CA ASN A 16 -0.01 -16.02 -32.58
C ASN A 16 0.90 -17.11 -33.20
N GLY A 17 0.40 -18.34 -33.31
CA GLY A 17 1.14 -19.44 -33.93
C GLY A 17 1.51 -19.24 -35.42
N GLU A 18 0.93 -18.25 -36.08
CA GLU A 18 1.24 -17.86 -37.47
C GLU A 18 2.27 -16.71 -37.54
N GLY A 19 2.72 -16.19 -36.39
CA GLY A 19 3.66 -15.08 -36.31
C GLY A 19 3.01 -13.69 -36.47
N ALA A 20 1.68 -13.60 -36.47
CA ALA A 20 0.97 -12.32 -36.56
C ALA A 20 0.71 -11.74 -35.16
N SER A 21 0.89 -10.42 -35.01
CA SER A 21 0.52 -9.68 -33.78
C SER A 21 -0.76 -8.90 -33.97
N THR A 22 -1.65 -8.96 -32.98
CA THR A 22 -2.85 -8.11 -32.89
C THR A 22 -2.71 -6.98 -31.87
N ARG A 23 -1.61 -6.94 -31.10
CA ARG A 23 -1.35 -5.90 -30.11
C ARG A 23 -0.09 -5.08 -30.43
N PRO A 24 -0.02 -3.81 -29.98
CA PRO A 24 1.18 -3.00 -30.15
C PRO A 24 2.40 -3.68 -29.53
N PRO A 25 3.60 -3.49 -30.11
CA PRO A 25 4.82 -3.96 -29.48
C PRO A 25 5.11 -3.19 -28.19
N LEU A 26 5.79 -3.85 -27.25
CA LEU A 26 6.34 -3.19 -26.06
C LEU A 26 7.80 -2.82 -26.33
N SER A 27 8.21 -1.62 -25.94
CA SER A 27 9.60 -1.20 -26.02
C SER A 27 10.15 -0.98 -24.62
N LEU A 28 11.30 -1.57 -24.31
CA LEU A 28 11.99 -1.28 -23.06
C LEU A 28 12.49 0.17 -23.06
N PRO A 29 12.32 0.92 -21.95
CA PRO A 29 12.80 2.30 -21.86
C PRO A 29 14.32 2.46 -22.05
N GLY A 30 15.11 1.46 -21.65
CA GLY A 30 16.58 1.53 -21.59
C GLY A 30 17.34 1.25 -22.89
N GLN A 31 16.67 0.79 -23.96
CA GLN A 31 17.30 0.28 -25.20
C GLN A 31 18.33 -0.86 -25.03
N GLU A 32 18.53 -1.34 -23.81
CA GLU A 32 19.35 -2.49 -23.47
C GLU A 32 18.56 -3.78 -23.75
N PRO A 33 19.17 -4.82 -24.34
CA PRO A 33 18.47 -6.05 -24.70
C PRO A 33 17.98 -6.81 -23.46
N PRO A 34 16.82 -7.50 -23.55
CA PRO A 34 16.34 -8.35 -22.48
C PRO A 34 17.23 -9.59 -22.34
N ILE A 35 17.60 -9.92 -21.11
CA ILE A 35 18.30 -11.16 -20.73
C ILE A 35 17.35 -12.15 -20.06
N GLY A 36 16.27 -11.66 -19.47
CA GLY A 36 15.24 -12.45 -18.79
C GLY A 36 13.85 -12.02 -19.20
N ILE A 37 12.96 -13.00 -19.44
CA ILE A 37 11.54 -12.75 -19.68
C ILE A 37 10.74 -13.80 -18.94
N CYS A 38 9.85 -13.34 -18.08
CA CYS A 38 9.00 -14.19 -17.26
C CYS A 38 7.55 -13.72 -17.30
N LEU A 39 6.63 -14.61 -17.66
CA LEU A 39 5.19 -14.35 -17.57
C LEU A 39 4.66 -14.82 -16.22
N LYS A 40 4.10 -13.87 -15.46
CA LYS A 40 3.34 -14.13 -14.23
C LYS A 40 2.05 -13.34 -14.32
N GLU A 41 1.04 -13.91 -14.96
CA GLU A 41 -0.23 -13.24 -15.27
C GLU A 41 -0.80 -12.51 -14.03
N PRO A 42 -1.21 -11.23 -14.15
CA PRO A 42 -1.36 -10.42 -15.37
C PRO A 42 -0.11 -9.63 -15.82
N TYR A 43 1.07 -9.98 -15.32
CA TYR A 43 2.30 -9.22 -15.54
C TYR A 43 3.33 -9.97 -16.38
N LEU A 44 4.04 -9.20 -17.21
CA LEU A 44 5.23 -9.63 -17.92
C LEU A 44 6.44 -8.94 -17.27
N ASN A 45 7.33 -9.75 -16.73
CA ASN A 45 8.59 -9.33 -16.12
C ASN A 45 9.70 -9.44 -17.16
N VAL A 46 10.52 -8.40 -17.27
CA VAL A 46 11.61 -8.33 -18.24
C VAL A 46 12.84 -7.72 -17.58
N LEU A 47 13.88 -8.52 -17.42
CA LEU A 47 15.20 -8.06 -16.99
C LEU A 47 16.07 -7.70 -18.20
N ASP A 48 16.68 -6.52 -18.21
CA ASP A 48 17.64 -6.10 -19.23
C ASP A 48 19.11 -6.32 -18.84
N THR A 49 20.03 -6.13 -19.78
CA THR A 49 21.49 -6.21 -19.55
C THR A 49 22.05 -5.15 -18.61
N ALA A 50 21.31 -4.07 -18.32
CA ALA A 50 21.69 -3.09 -17.31
C ALA A 50 21.25 -3.50 -15.90
N GLY A 51 20.56 -4.63 -15.76
CA GLY A 51 20.06 -5.13 -14.48
C GLY A 51 18.73 -4.48 -14.07
N ILE A 52 18.03 -3.82 -14.98
CA ILE A 52 16.73 -3.19 -14.68
C ILE A 52 15.62 -4.19 -14.99
N LEU A 53 14.84 -4.52 -13.96
CA LEU A 53 13.62 -5.31 -14.07
C LEU A 53 12.44 -4.39 -14.37
N PHE A 54 11.83 -4.58 -15.52
CA PHE A 54 10.60 -3.91 -15.94
C PHE A 54 9.40 -4.84 -15.75
N ILE A 55 8.33 -4.33 -15.16
CA ILE A 55 7.07 -5.04 -14.95
C ILE A 55 6.00 -4.38 -15.80
N PHE A 56 5.57 -5.06 -16.85
CA PHE A 56 4.51 -4.61 -17.75
C PHE A 56 3.18 -5.31 -17.46
N SER A 57 2.08 -4.60 -17.62
CA SER A 57 0.75 -5.22 -17.67
C SER A 57 0.52 -5.82 -19.05
N ILE A 58 0.12 -7.09 -19.12
CA ILE A 58 -0.13 -7.75 -20.41
C ILE A 58 -1.43 -7.30 -21.08
N HIS A 59 -2.34 -6.69 -20.31
CA HIS A 59 -3.65 -6.25 -20.79
C HIS A 59 -3.56 -4.98 -21.64
N ASP A 60 -2.78 -4.00 -21.17
CA ASP A 60 -2.66 -2.67 -21.78
C ASP A 60 -1.24 -2.34 -22.25
N GLY A 61 -0.25 -3.19 -21.96
CA GLY A 61 1.15 -2.98 -22.31
C GLY A 61 1.84 -1.87 -21.50
N SER A 62 1.18 -1.31 -20.49
CA SER A 62 1.76 -0.23 -19.70
C SER A 62 2.84 -0.74 -18.74
N LEU A 63 3.92 0.03 -18.62
CA LEU A 63 4.92 -0.18 -17.59
C LEU A 63 4.31 0.16 -16.23
N LYS A 64 4.22 -0.82 -15.33
CA LYS A 64 3.69 -0.64 -13.98
C LYS A 64 4.79 -0.31 -12.98
N GLN A 65 5.95 -0.93 -13.13
CA GLN A 65 7.07 -0.74 -12.21
C GLN A 65 8.41 -1.00 -12.89
N SER A 66 9.44 -0.32 -12.40
CA SER A 66 10.84 -0.55 -12.75
C SER A 66 11.63 -0.71 -11.47
N LEU A 67 12.51 -1.70 -11.41
CA LEU A 67 13.35 -1.99 -10.26
C LEU A 67 14.80 -2.17 -10.74
N GLU A 68 15.72 -1.43 -10.14
CA GLU A 68 17.15 -1.60 -10.42
C GLU A 68 17.69 -2.74 -9.56
N PHE A 69 18.19 -3.79 -10.22
CA PHE A 69 18.92 -4.88 -9.59
C PHE A 69 20.34 -4.92 -10.16
N PRO A 70 21.38 -5.09 -9.33
CA PRO A 70 22.66 -5.53 -9.86
C PRO A 70 22.50 -7.00 -10.21
N SER A 71 21.89 -7.36 -11.34
CA SER A 71 21.67 -8.76 -11.74
C SER A 71 22.04 -9.03 -13.18
N ASP A 72 22.72 -10.17 -13.40
CA ASP A 72 23.09 -10.67 -14.72
C ASP A 72 22.12 -11.75 -15.22
N ASP A 73 21.14 -12.18 -14.40
CA ASP A 73 20.21 -13.27 -14.78
C ASP A 73 18.86 -13.24 -14.01
N GLU A 74 17.79 -13.66 -14.70
CA GLU A 74 16.42 -13.85 -14.18
C GLU A 74 15.94 -15.24 -14.60
N THR A 75 15.40 -16.01 -13.66
CA THR A 75 14.90 -17.37 -13.92
C THR A 75 13.46 -17.52 -13.43
N ASN A 76 12.65 -18.29 -14.14
CA ASN A 76 11.34 -18.72 -13.66
C ASN A 76 11.41 -20.20 -13.26
N ILE A 77 11.01 -20.51 -12.02
CA ILE A 77 10.88 -21.88 -11.53
C ILE A 77 9.44 -22.01 -11.00
N ASP A 78 8.66 -22.92 -11.57
CA ASP A 78 7.27 -23.20 -11.18
C ASP A 78 6.33 -21.97 -11.12
N GLY A 79 6.53 -20.99 -12.01
CA GLY A 79 5.70 -19.78 -12.05
C GLY A 79 6.14 -18.69 -11.06
N GLN A 80 7.19 -18.93 -10.28
CA GLN A 80 7.83 -17.93 -9.43
C GLN A 80 9.02 -17.34 -10.18
N THR A 81 9.14 -16.01 -10.13
CA THR A 81 10.25 -15.28 -10.73
C THR A 81 11.36 -15.17 -9.70
N PHE A 82 12.55 -15.64 -10.03
CA PHE A 82 13.74 -15.52 -9.22
C PHE A 82 14.79 -14.65 -9.91
N ILE A 83 15.39 -13.75 -9.14
CA ILE A 83 16.45 -12.84 -9.60
C ILE A 83 17.77 -13.30 -8.96
N ILE A 84 18.81 -13.45 -9.78
CA ILE A 84 20.13 -13.93 -9.37
C ILE A 84 21.16 -12.82 -9.58
N PRO A 85 21.65 -12.18 -8.51
CA PRO A 85 22.71 -11.19 -8.60
C PRO A 85 24.08 -11.86 -8.83
N PRO A 86 24.97 -11.30 -9.65
CA PRO A 86 26.21 -11.93 -10.09
C PRO A 86 27.25 -12.14 -8.98
N PHE A 87 27.11 -11.48 -7.83
CA PHE A 87 28.15 -11.50 -6.78
C PHE A 87 27.63 -11.76 -5.36
N SER A 88 26.37 -12.18 -5.19
CA SER A 88 25.79 -12.28 -3.85
C SER A 88 25.71 -13.70 -3.29
N GLY A 89 25.68 -14.73 -4.15
CA GLY A 89 25.32 -16.09 -3.73
C GLY A 89 23.90 -16.19 -3.15
N CYS A 90 23.09 -15.14 -3.30
CA CYS A 90 21.70 -15.05 -2.86
C CYS A 90 20.76 -15.23 -4.06
N PHE A 91 19.57 -15.75 -3.80
CA PHE A 91 18.48 -15.83 -4.76
C PHE A 91 17.32 -15.01 -4.20
N PHE A 92 16.74 -14.14 -5.01
CA PHE A 92 15.59 -13.33 -4.61
C PHE A 92 14.34 -13.83 -5.33
N GLU A 93 13.26 -14.07 -4.60
CA GLU A 93 11.95 -14.33 -5.20
C GLU A 93 11.19 -13.02 -5.38
N LEU A 94 10.65 -12.77 -6.58
CA LEU A 94 9.77 -11.65 -6.84
C LEU A 94 8.32 -12.03 -6.49
N ILE A 95 7.88 -11.53 -5.34
CA ILE A 95 6.54 -11.73 -4.83
C ILE A 95 5.70 -10.49 -5.14
N ALA A 96 4.57 -10.70 -5.83
CA ALA A 96 3.60 -9.63 -6.03
C ALA A 96 2.93 -9.32 -4.69
N MET A 97 3.05 -8.08 -4.23
CA MET A 97 2.42 -7.62 -3.00
C MET A 97 1.25 -6.71 -3.30
N THR A 98 0.15 -6.89 -2.57
CA THR A 98 -0.97 -5.95 -2.61
C THR A 98 -0.54 -4.59 -2.08
N ILE A 99 -1.19 -3.52 -2.56
CA ILE A 99 -0.92 -2.16 -2.06
C ILE A 99 -1.09 -2.07 -0.53
N TYR A 100 -2.07 -2.77 0.03
CA TYR A 100 -2.32 -2.83 1.48
C TYR A 100 -1.14 -3.45 2.24
N SER A 101 -0.59 -4.55 1.72
CA SER A 101 0.60 -5.19 2.29
C SER A 101 1.83 -4.28 2.20
N GLN A 102 1.98 -3.52 1.11
CA GLN A 102 3.08 -2.56 0.98
C GLN A 102 2.95 -1.41 1.99
N ILE A 103 1.74 -0.88 2.21
CA ILE A 103 1.49 0.13 3.25
C ILE A 103 1.84 -0.44 4.62
N GLU A 104 1.42 -1.67 4.93
CA GLU A 104 1.73 -2.32 6.21
C GLU A 104 3.23 -2.49 6.46
N GLU A 105 3.99 -2.91 5.45
CA GLU A 105 5.45 -3.00 5.54
C GLU A 105 6.11 -1.64 5.77
N ASN A 106 5.67 -0.60 5.05
CA ASN A 106 6.20 0.76 5.26
C ASN A 106 5.89 1.28 6.67
N ILE A 107 4.73 0.94 7.23
CA ILE A 107 4.40 1.22 8.64
C ILE A 107 5.38 0.50 9.58
N LEU A 108 5.61 -0.79 9.36
CA LEU A 108 6.48 -1.63 10.19
C LEU A 108 7.93 -1.12 10.21
N HIS A 109 8.43 -0.69 9.05
CA HIS A 109 9.78 -0.16 8.89
C HIS A 109 9.92 1.32 9.28
N GLY A 110 8.83 1.98 9.69
CA GLY A 110 8.83 3.35 10.17
C GLY A 110 8.82 4.42 9.07
N TYR A 111 8.65 4.03 7.80
CA TYR A 111 8.49 4.92 6.65
C TYR A 111 7.06 5.49 6.58
N LEU A 112 6.67 6.21 7.63
CA LEU A 112 5.29 6.68 7.81
C LEU A 112 4.81 7.62 6.70
N ASP A 113 5.68 8.50 6.21
CA ASP A 113 5.31 9.47 5.17
C ASP A 113 4.96 8.76 3.84
N ILE A 114 5.74 7.74 3.47
CA ILE A 114 5.48 6.91 2.29
C ILE A 114 4.18 6.12 2.47
N ALA A 115 4.02 5.45 3.62
CA ALA A 115 2.81 4.71 3.96
C ALA A 115 1.56 5.59 3.90
N TRP A 116 1.67 6.84 4.39
CA TRP A 116 0.59 7.80 4.39
C TRP A 116 0.21 8.23 2.97
N THR A 117 1.17 8.62 2.14
CA THR A 117 0.91 9.01 0.74
C THR A 117 0.25 7.88 -0.03
N MET A 118 0.75 6.65 0.11
CA MET A 118 0.15 5.47 -0.52
C MET A 118 -1.30 5.24 -0.06
N LEU A 119 -1.59 5.47 1.23
CA LEU A 119 -2.94 5.35 1.77
C LEU A 119 -3.88 6.44 1.22
N GLU A 120 -3.45 7.69 1.16
CA GLU A 120 -4.25 8.82 0.62
C GLU A 120 -4.65 8.57 -0.84
N GLU A 121 -3.70 8.06 -1.64
CA GLU A 121 -3.96 7.69 -3.04
C GLU A 121 -5.03 6.60 -3.14
N GLN A 122 -5.00 5.59 -2.25
CA GLN A 122 -6.01 4.54 -2.24
C GLN A 122 -7.37 5.03 -1.75
N ILE A 123 -7.44 5.90 -0.73
CA ILE A 123 -8.70 6.48 -0.25
C ILE A 123 -9.45 7.22 -1.37
N SER A 124 -8.70 7.81 -2.31
CA SER A 124 -9.27 8.54 -3.46
C SER A 124 -9.87 7.62 -4.54
N VAL A 125 -9.69 6.31 -4.44
CA VAL A 125 -10.22 5.32 -5.38
C VAL A 125 -11.58 4.80 -4.89
N ASN A 126 -12.53 4.63 -5.81
CA ASN A 126 -13.82 3.99 -5.47
C ASN A 126 -13.62 2.49 -5.23
N PHE A 127 -13.95 2.03 -4.03
CA PHE A 127 -13.88 0.61 -3.66
C PHE A 127 -15.15 -0.13 -4.06
N GLU A 128 -15.01 -1.21 -4.83
CA GLU A 128 -16.12 -2.14 -5.13
C GLU A 128 -16.21 -3.28 -4.10
N ASN A 129 -15.15 -3.50 -3.32
CA ASN A 129 -14.99 -4.65 -2.43
C ASN A 129 -14.99 -4.23 -0.94
N LEU A 130 -15.91 -4.82 -0.16
CA LEU A 130 -16.04 -4.57 1.28
C LEU A 130 -14.82 -5.01 2.09
N ASN A 131 -14.11 -6.06 1.67
CA ASN A 131 -12.91 -6.52 2.37
C ASN A 131 -11.77 -5.51 2.22
N GLU A 132 -11.61 -4.94 1.03
CA GLU A 132 -10.60 -3.91 0.75
C GLU A 132 -10.86 -2.64 1.56
N LEU A 133 -12.12 -2.20 1.62
CA LEU A 133 -12.52 -1.09 2.47
C LEU A 133 -12.20 -1.34 3.94
N THR A 134 -12.45 -2.57 4.42
CA THR A 134 -12.17 -2.94 5.82
C THR A 134 -10.67 -2.92 6.10
N GLN A 135 -9.84 -3.45 5.20
CA GLN A 135 -8.39 -3.42 5.33
C GLN A 135 -7.84 -2.00 5.31
N LEU A 136 -8.35 -1.14 4.43
CA LEU A 136 -7.98 0.27 4.36
C LEU A 136 -8.30 1.01 5.67
N LYS A 137 -9.50 0.82 6.22
CA LYS A 137 -9.90 1.40 7.51
C LYS A 137 -8.98 0.95 8.65
N GLN A 138 -8.57 -0.31 8.66
CA GLN A 138 -7.61 -0.81 9.65
C GLN A 138 -6.22 -0.16 9.50
N LEU A 139 -5.74 0.04 8.27
CA LEU A 139 -4.47 0.72 8.00
C LEU A 139 -4.52 2.21 8.40
N GLN A 140 -5.63 2.90 8.12
CA GLN A 140 -5.88 4.27 8.61
C GLN A 140 -5.77 4.35 10.13
N GLN A 141 -6.42 3.43 10.85
CA GLN A 141 -6.35 3.40 12.32
C GLN A 141 -4.92 3.15 12.82
N LYS A 142 -4.16 2.24 12.19
CA LYS A 142 -2.74 1.99 12.54
C LYS A 142 -1.89 3.25 12.37
N ILE A 143 -2.01 3.93 11.23
CA ILE A 143 -1.29 5.18 10.94
C ILE A 143 -1.69 6.28 11.93
N ALA A 144 -2.98 6.41 12.22
CA ALA A 144 -3.48 7.40 13.16
C ALA A 144 -2.94 7.19 14.58
N ILE A 145 -2.88 5.93 15.05
CA ILE A 145 -2.26 5.60 16.34
C ILE A 145 -0.80 6.05 16.36
N ILE A 146 -0.06 5.86 15.26
CA ILE A 146 1.34 6.30 15.16
C ILE A 146 1.43 7.83 15.24
N PHE A 147 0.55 8.56 14.55
CA PHE A 147 0.48 10.02 14.67
C PHE A 147 0.15 10.48 16.09
N LEU A 148 -0.73 9.78 16.82
CA LEU A 148 -0.98 10.07 18.25
C LEU A 148 0.31 9.93 19.08
N GLN A 149 1.08 8.85 18.90
CA GLN A 149 2.33 8.66 19.68
C GLN A 149 3.38 9.71 19.35
N LYS A 150 3.39 10.22 18.11
CA LYS A 150 4.27 11.30 17.66
C LYS A 150 3.77 12.70 18.09
N GLY A 151 2.58 12.81 18.67
CA GLY A 151 2.00 14.07 19.14
C GLY A 151 1.26 14.89 18.06
N ASP A 152 1.03 14.32 16.87
CA ASP A 152 0.23 14.95 15.81
C ASP A 152 -1.25 14.60 15.95
N PHE A 153 -1.86 15.12 17.02
CA PHE A 153 -3.25 14.85 17.38
C PHE A 153 -4.28 15.26 16.32
N PRO A 154 -4.19 16.43 15.66
CA PRO A 154 -5.20 16.84 14.69
C PRO A 154 -5.31 15.86 13.52
N LYS A 155 -4.17 15.43 12.96
CA LYS A 155 -4.16 14.45 11.87
C LYS A 155 -4.66 13.09 12.34
N ALA A 156 -4.19 12.64 13.50
CA ALA A 156 -4.60 11.35 14.05
C ALA A 156 -6.11 11.28 14.30
N ILE A 157 -6.71 12.32 14.89
CA ILE A 157 -8.14 12.33 15.19
C ILE A 157 -8.94 12.31 13.88
N ASN A 158 -8.59 13.14 12.90
CA ASN A 158 -9.26 13.11 11.60
C ASN A 158 -9.24 11.72 10.97
N LEU A 159 -8.09 11.06 10.99
CA LEU A 159 -7.97 9.70 10.45
C LEU A 159 -8.82 8.67 11.19
N LEU A 160 -8.88 8.77 12.52
CA LEU A 160 -9.70 7.87 13.33
C LEU A 160 -11.18 8.07 13.05
N VAL A 161 -11.59 9.32 12.81
CA VAL A 161 -12.96 9.66 12.42
C VAL A 161 -13.32 9.08 11.05
N GLU A 162 -12.49 9.35 10.04
CA GLU A 162 -12.70 8.87 8.67
C GLU A 162 -12.71 7.34 8.58
N SER A 163 -11.93 6.67 9.43
CA SER A 163 -11.89 5.21 9.50
C SER A 163 -13.07 4.56 10.22
N GLU A 164 -14.03 5.35 10.73
CA GLU A 164 -15.14 4.90 11.57
C GLU A 164 -14.66 4.08 12.79
N ALA A 165 -13.55 4.49 13.42
CA ALA A 165 -13.01 3.80 14.58
C ALA A 165 -14.02 3.78 15.74
N ASN A 166 -14.06 2.68 16.49
CA ASN A 166 -14.93 2.58 17.66
C ASN A 166 -14.59 3.69 18.68
N PRO A 167 -15.55 4.59 19.01
CA PRO A 167 -15.33 5.73 19.89
C PRO A 167 -14.76 5.36 21.27
N ASN A 168 -15.16 4.21 21.83
CA ASN A 168 -14.73 3.79 23.17
C ASN A 168 -13.26 3.36 23.18
N ILE A 169 -12.85 2.62 22.14
CA ILE A 169 -11.44 2.24 21.96
C ILE A 169 -10.60 3.49 21.72
N LEU A 170 -11.09 4.43 20.91
CA LEU A 170 -10.44 5.70 20.62
C LEU A 170 -10.18 6.53 21.89
N LEU A 171 -11.20 6.75 22.70
CA LEU A 171 -11.10 7.48 23.97
C LEU A 171 -10.08 6.82 24.92
N SER A 172 -10.10 5.49 25.02
CA SER A 172 -9.15 4.75 25.87
C SER A 172 -7.70 4.87 25.40
N LEU A 173 -7.45 4.86 24.09
CA LEU A 173 -6.11 4.98 23.50
C LEU A 173 -5.53 6.38 23.71
N ILE A 174 -6.36 7.41 23.51
CA ILE A 174 -5.95 8.80 23.69
C ILE A 174 -5.72 9.11 25.18
N ALA A 175 -6.59 8.62 26.06
CA ALA A 175 -6.42 8.77 27.51
C ALA A 175 -5.12 8.13 28.02
N LYS A 176 -4.75 6.96 27.47
CA LYS A 176 -3.55 6.23 27.86
C LYS A 176 -2.25 6.94 27.46
N GLN A 177 -2.23 7.63 26.32
CA GLN A 177 -1.03 8.35 25.85
C GLN A 177 -0.84 9.70 26.51
N ASN A 178 -1.94 10.36 26.90
CA ASN A 178 -1.91 11.66 27.56
C ASN A 178 -2.19 11.55 29.06
N LYS A 179 -1.35 10.82 29.81
CA LYS A 179 -1.49 10.74 31.28
C LYS A 179 -1.58 12.12 31.95
N ASN A 180 -0.86 13.12 31.45
CA ASN A 180 -0.86 14.48 31.99
C ASN A 180 -2.12 15.30 31.63
N ILE A 181 -2.85 14.95 30.57
CA ILE A 181 -4.14 15.59 30.28
C ILE A 181 -5.18 15.04 31.24
N PHE A 182 -5.21 13.72 31.43
CA PHE A 182 -6.23 13.05 32.23
C PHE A 182 -5.93 12.96 33.74
N GLU A 183 -4.76 13.35 34.23
CA GLU A 183 -4.49 13.45 35.68
C GLU A 183 -5.33 14.55 36.37
N ASN A 184 -5.89 15.50 35.60
CA ASN A 184 -6.90 16.46 36.07
C ASN A 184 -8.32 16.15 35.57
N PHE A 185 -8.54 15.01 34.90
CA PHE A 185 -9.85 14.67 34.37
C PHE A 185 -10.66 13.96 35.43
N GLU A 186 -11.58 14.69 36.04
CA GLU A 186 -12.74 14.04 36.63
C GLU A 186 -13.53 13.38 35.49
N GLU A 187 -13.78 12.08 35.65
CA GLU A 187 -14.73 11.22 34.90
C GLU A 187 -16.11 11.88 34.67
N PHE A 188 -16.35 13.01 35.33
CA PHE A 188 -17.57 13.80 35.43
C PHE A 188 -17.96 14.57 34.15
N GLU A 189 -17.02 15.11 33.36
CA GLU A 189 -17.39 15.99 32.23
C GLU A 189 -17.93 15.24 31.01
N LEU A 190 -17.34 14.11 30.64
CA LEU A 190 -17.78 13.30 29.50
C LEU A 190 -19.13 12.63 29.79
N GLU A 191 -19.33 12.12 31.00
CA GLU A 191 -20.64 11.62 31.44
C GLU A 191 -21.71 12.72 31.43
N ASN A 192 -21.38 13.95 31.83
CA ASN A 192 -22.33 15.06 31.81
C ASN A 192 -22.69 15.45 30.38
N ILE A 193 -21.74 15.52 29.44
CA ILE A 193 -22.04 15.80 28.02
C ILE A 193 -22.91 14.69 27.41
N LEU A 194 -22.63 13.42 27.73
CA LEU A 194 -23.44 12.29 27.26
C LEU A 194 -24.85 12.29 27.87
N LYS A 195 -24.98 12.65 29.16
CA LYS A 195 -26.27 12.81 29.85
C LYS A 195 -27.06 14.01 29.34
N GLU A 196 -26.41 15.16 29.09
CA GLU A 196 -27.02 16.38 28.57
C GLU A 196 -27.57 16.19 27.15
N ASN A 197 -26.94 15.35 26.33
CA ASN A 197 -27.34 15.09 24.96
C ASN A 197 -28.17 13.79 24.80
N GLU A 198 -28.52 13.10 25.89
CA GLU A 198 -29.22 11.81 25.90
C GLU A 198 -28.56 10.74 25.01
N ILE A 199 -27.23 10.78 24.88
CA ILE A 199 -26.48 9.88 24.00
C ILE A 199 -26.14 8.60 24.80
N PRO A 200 -26.64 7.43 24.39
CA PRO A 200 -26.20 6.17 25.00
C PRO A 200 -24.69 6.02 24.83
N ILE A 201 -23.99 5.52 25.86
CA ILE A 201 -22.53 5.29 25.83
C ILE A 201 -22.11 4.36 24.67
N GLU A 202 -23.05 3.55 24.16
CA GLU A 202 -22.87 2.67 23.01
C GLU A 202 -22.94 3.40 21.64
N ASN A 203 -23.41 4.65 21.59
CA ASN A 203 -23.69 5.43 20.39
C ASN A 203 -23.06 6.84 20.40
N ILE A 204 -21.88 6.98 21.00
CA ILE A 204 -21.18 8.27 21.05
C ILE A 204 -20.81 8.71 19.62
N PRO A 205 -21.30 9.87 19.12
CA PRO A 205 -20.92 10.36 17.82
C PRO A 205 -19.43 10.67 17.78
N VAL A 206 -18.75 10.15 16.77
CA VAL A 206 -17.31 10.33 16.58
C VAL A 206 -16.93 11.81 16.45
N GLU A 207 -17.80 12.63 15.85
CA GLU A 207 -17.62 14.09 15.76
C GLU A 207 -17.65 14.79 17.12
N LEU A 208 -18.45 14.30 18.07
CA LEU A 208 -18.51 14.85 19.43
C LEU A 208 -17.23 14.53 20.19
N VAL A 209 -16.66 13.34 19.97
CA VAL A 209 -15.34 12.95 20.50
C VAL A 209 -14.24 13.83 19.89
N LYS A 210 -14.28 14.09 18.57
CA LYS A 210 -13.33 14.96 17.88
C LYS A 210 -13.37 16.40 18.41
N ASP A 211 -14.56 17.00 18.51
CA ASP A 211 -14.74 18.34 19.05
C ASP A 211 -14.24 18.45 20.49
N TYR A 212 -14.51 17.44 21.32
CA TYR A 212 -14.03 17.37 22.68
C TYR A 212 -12.50 17.30 22.75
N LEU A 213 -11.89 16.37 22.00
CA LEU A 213 -10.44 16.17 21.98
C LEU A 213 -9.67 17.39 21.46
N LEU A 214 -10.24 18.15 20.51
CA LEU A 214 -9.66 19.39 20.02
C LEU A 214 -9.75 20.53 21.04
N ARG A 215 -10.77 20.54 21.91
CA ARG A 215 -10.97 21.57 22.95
C ARG A 215 -10.08 21.41 24.18
N ILE A 216 -9.57 20.20 24.42
CA ILE A 216 -8.79 19.85 25.62
C ILE A 216 -7.29 20.19 25.47
N ARG A 217 -6.88 20.60 24.27
CA ARG A 217 -5.53 21.07 23.98
C ARG A 217 -5.36 22.55 24.33
#